data_AF-G8WRC7-F1
#
_entry.id   AF-G8WRC7-F1
#
_cell.length_a   1.000
_cell.length_b   1.000
_cell.length_c   1.000
_cell.angle_alpha   90.00
_cell.angle_beta   90.00
_cell.angle_gamma   90.00
#
_symmetry.space_group_name_H-M   'P 1'
#
loop_
_entity.id
_entity.type
_entity.pdbx_description
1 polymer ?
#
loop_
_entity_poly.entity_id
_entity_poly.type
_entity_poly.pdbx_seq_one_letter_code
_entity_poly.pdbx_strand_id
1 'polypeptide(L)'
;MQPDAARALAIWREAFTRQHQSAATALRTAFPLLVDVPPPTGCCPTRLRWERAGVGSGTVCVDDHTRATIEFTGLPHVAGVVLDRLLPGLFEDAPRGIAQSGPGEYYWYDEATTAEWTATVDRDGRTDWEFAYISVPDAVMVLDSLHIALPTAP
;
A
#
# COMPACT_ATOMS: atom_id res chain seq x y z
N MET A 1 -36.54 9.97 -8.77
CA MET A 1 -35.51 9.81 -9.82
C MET A 1 -36.20 9.25 -11.05
N GLN A 2 -35.89 9.75 -12.24
CA GLN A 2 -36.46 9.19 -13.47
C GLN A 2 -35.92 7.76 -13.73
N PRO A 3 -36.66 6.85 -14.39
CA PRO A 3 -36.31 5.43 -14.50
C PRO A 3 -34.93 5.12 -15.12
N ASP A 4 -34.56 5.80 -16.20
CA ASP A 4 -33.26 5.63 -16.88
C ASP A 4 -32.10 6.11 -16.01
N ALA A 5 -32.28 7.18 -15.21
CA ALA A 5 -31.26 7.63 -14.26
C ALA A 5 -31.06 6.63 -13.13
N ALA A 6 -32.15 6.03 -12.62
CA ALA A 6 -32.06 4.96 -11.63
C ALA A 6 -31.32 3.74 -12.18
N ARG A 7 -31.59 3.39 -13.45
CA ARG A 7 -30.88 2.31 -14.16
C ARG A 7 -29.41 2.64 -14.38
N ALA A 8 -29.08 3.85 -14.84
CA ALA A 8 -27.70 4.29 -15.05
C ALA A 8 -26.90 4.24 -13.74
N LEU A 9 -27.49 4.71 -12.64
CA LEU A 9 -26.87 4.66 -11.32
C LEU A 9 -26.67 3.22 -10.83
N ALA A 10 -27.63 2.32 -11.08
CA ALA A 10 -27.49 0.91 -10.74
C ALA A 10 -26.32 0.26 -11.50
N ILE A 11 -26.21 0.50 -12.81
CA ILE A 11 -25.11 0.00 -13.64
C ILE A 11 -23.75 0.52 -13.14
N TRP A 12 -23.66 1.82 -12.87
CA TRP A 12 -22.44 2.43 -12.34
C TRP A 12 -22.05 1.82 -10.98
N ARG A 13 -23.00 1.68 -10.05
CA ARG A 13 -22.75 1.07 -8.73
C ARG A 13 -22.24 -0.36 -8.84
N GLU A 14 -22.85 -1.15 -9.72
CA GLU A 14 -22.46 -2.54 -9.95
C GLU A 14 -21.03 -2.65 -10.48
N ALA A 15 -20.67 -1.81 -11.47
CA ALA A 15 -19.32 -1.76 -12.01
C ALA A 15 -18.28 -1.31 -10.96
N PHE A 16 -18.59 -0.24 -10.23
CA PHE A 16 -17.77 0.28 -9.15
C PHE A 16 -17.51 -0.77 -8.07
N THR A 17 -18.57 -1.42 -7.57
CA THR A 17 -18.44 -2.48 -6.56
C THR A 17 -17.58 -3.64 -7.06
N ARG A 18 -17.77 -4.10 -8.29
CA ARG A 18 -16.95 -5.18 -8.87
C ARG A 18 -15.48 -4.82 -8.98
N GLN A 19 -15.18 -3.59 -9.40
CA GLN A 19 -13.79 -3.12 -9.55
C GLN A 19 -13.08 -3.15 -8.20
N HIS A 20 -13.72 -2.62 -7.15
CA HIS A 20 -13.20 -2.63 -5.79
C HIS A 20 -13.05 -4.05 -5.20
N GLN A 21 -14.02 -4.94 -5.44
CA GLN A 21 -13.90 -6.35 -5.05
C GLN A 21 -12.74 -7.05 -5.73
N SER A 22 -12.50 -6.73 -7.01
CA SER A 22 -11.39 -7.29 -7.79
C SER A 22 -10.05 -6.78 -7.27
N ALA A 23 -9.94 -5.47 -6.97
CA ALA A 23 -8.76 -4.90 -6.35
C ALA A 23 -8.47 -5.54 -4.98
N ALA A 24 -9.46 -5.64 -4.09
CA ALA A 24 -9.31 -6.31 -2.80
C ALA A 24 -8.84 -7.77 -2.93
N THR A 25 -9.33 -8.48 -3.95
CA THR A 25 -8.93 -9.86 -4.24
C THR A 25 -7.49 -9.92 -4.73
N ALA A 26 -7.07 -9.05 -5.64
CA ALA A 26 -5.69 -9.00 -6.13
C ALA A 26 -4.70 -8.70 -5.00
N LEU A 27 -5.00 -7.70 -4.16
CA LEU A 27 -4.16 -7.30 -3.03
C LEU A 27 -4.01 -8.44 -2.00
N ARG A 28 -5.11 -9.12 -1.64
CA ARG A 28 -5.05 -10.30 -0.75
C ARG A 28 -4.34 -11.50 -1.37
N THR A 29 -4.39 -11.63 -2.69
CA THR A 29 -3.65 -12.69 -3.38
C THR A 29 -2.14 -12.46 -3.27
N ALA A 30 -1.69 -11.21 -3.42
CA ALA A 30 -0.30 -10.82 -3.27
C ALA A 30 0.17 -10.88 -1.81
N PHE A 31 -0.69 -10.52 -0.85
CA PHE A 31 -0.38 -10.56 0.56
C PHE A 31 -1.54 -11.15 1.39
N PRO A 32 -1.53 -12.48 1.60
CA PRO A 32 -2.64 -13.20 2.25
C PRO A 32 -2.91 -12.83 3.71
N LEU A 33 -2.04 -12.05 4.36
CA LEU A 33 -2.25 -11.55 5.72
C LEU A 33 -3.24 -10.39 5.80
N LEU A 34 -3.64 -9.81 4.66
CA LEU A 34 -4.63 -8.75 4.60
C LEU A 34 -6.03 -9.26 4.92
N VAL A 35 -6.70 -8.56 5.84
CA VAL A 35 -8.11 -8.77 6.18
C VAL A 35 -8.94 -7.54 5.90
N ASP A 36 -10.22 -7.74 5.56
CA ASP A 36 -11.15 -6.64 5.30
C ASP A 36 -11.38 -5.79 6.56
N VAL A 37 -11.41 -4.47 6.39
CA VAL A 37 -11.89 -3.53 7.41
C VAL A 37 -13.37 -3.29 7.15
N PRO A 38 -14.26 -3.55 8.13
CA PRO A 38 -15.69 -3.30 7.94
C PRO A 38 -15.97 -1.80 7.81
N PRO A 39 -17.00 -1.40 7.03
CA PRO A 39 -17.44 -0.02 6.97
C PRO A 39 -17.83 0.53 8.36
N PRO A 40 -17.66 1.84 8.59
CA PRO A 40 -17.20 2.86 7.63
C PRO A 40 -15.68 2.88 7.44
N THR A 41 -15.23 2.96 6.19
CA THR A 41 -13.81 2.92 5.80
C THR A 41 -13.24 4.30 5.44
N GLY A 42 -14.01 5.37 5.63
CA GLY A 42 -13.61 6.75 5.32
C GLY A 42 -13.70 7.06 3.83
N CYS A 43 -12.68 7.75 3.28
CA CYS A 43 -12.58 8.10 1.86
C CYS A 43 -12.34 6.90 0.93
N CYS A 44 -12.08 5.71 1.48
CA CYS A 44 -11.67 4.55 0.71
C CYS A 44 -12.78 3.51 0.64
N PRO A 45 -13.41 3.28 -0.52
CA PRO A 45 -14.43 2.23 -0.68
C PRO A 45 -13.91 0.82 -0.33
N THR A 46 -12.61 0.58 -0.50
CA THR A 46 -11.92 -0.64 -0.04
C THR A 46 -10.86 -0.27 0.97
N ARG A 47 -10.89 -0.91 2.15
CA ARG A 47 -9.82 -0.82 3.13
C ARG A 47 -9.52 -2.20 3.70
N LEU A 48 -8.25 -2.55 3.70
CA LEU A 48 -7.69 -3.78 4.22
C LEU A 48 -6.67 -3.41 5.30
N ARG A 49 -6.41 -4.34 6.22
CA ARG A 49 -5.36 -4.20 7.22
C ARG A 49 -4.65 -5.50 7.48
N TRP A 50 -3.46 -5.43 8.05
CA TRP A 50 -2.76 -6.58 8.59
C TRP A 50 -2.01 -6.16 9.85
N GLU A 51 -1.71 -7.14 10.69
CA GLU A 51 -0.93 -6.94 11.91
C GLU A 51 -0.29 -8.27 12.30
N ARG A 52 0.97 -8.22 12.70
CA ARG A 52 1.68 -9.35 13.29
C ARG A 52 2.61 -8.87 14.38
N ALA A 53 2.36 -9.33 15.61
CA ALA A 53 3.12 -8.95 16.79
C ALA A 53 4.64 -9.15 16.58
N GLY A 54 5.43 -8.14 16.94
CA GLY A 54 6.88 -8.12 16.78
C GLY A 54 7.39 -7.90 15.35
N VAL A 55 6.52 -8.05 14.35
CA VAL A 55 6.87 -7.89 12.93
C VAL A 55 6.46 -6.52 12.43
N GLY A 56 5.19 -6.16 12.53
CA GLY A 56 4.68 -4.88 12.05
C GLY A 56 3.18 -4.91 11.82
N SER A 57 2.65 -3.79 11.34
CA SER A 57 1.25 -3.65 10.95
C SER A 57 1.14 -2.76 9.73
N GLY A 58 -0.07 -2.68 9.16
CA GLY A 58 -0.32 -1.75 8.09
C GLY A 58 -1.74 -1.77 7.57
N THR A 59 -2.01 -0.81 6.70
CA THR A 59 -3.27 -0.71 5.98
C THR A 59 -3.04 -0.58 4.48
N VAL A 60 -4.00 -1.09 3.72
CA VAL A 60 -4.07 -0.87 2.27
C VAL A 60 -5.45 -0.33 2.00
N CYS A 61 -5.54 0.78 1.29
CA CYS A 61 -6.81 1.33 0.86
C CYS A 61 -6.83 1.49 -0.64
N VAL A 62 -8.03 1.43 -1.24
CA VAL A 62 -8.25 1.76 -2.65
C VAL A 62 -9.30 2.86 -2.70
N ASP A 63 -8.93 4.00 -3.27
CA ASP A 63 -9.79 5.18 -3.42
C ASP A 63 -10.80 5.03 -4.56
N ASP A 64 -11.70 6.01 -4.70
CA ASP A 64 -12.72 6.04 -5.76
C ASP A 64 -12.16 6.27 -7.17
N HIS A 65 -10.87 6.63 -7.28
CA HIS A 65 -10.11 6.71 -8.54
C HIS A 65 -9.34 5.41 -8.82
N THR A 66 -9.53 4.38 -7.99
CA THR A 66 -8.89 3.06 -8.08
C THR A 66 -7.37 3.10 -7.92
N ARG A 67 -6.88 4.09 -7.19
CA ARG A 67 -5.50 4.17 -6.72
C ARG A 67 -5.41 3.59 -5.32
N ALA A 68 -4.27 2.98 -5.03
CA ALA A 68 -4.00 2.39 -3.73
C ALA A 68 -3.11 3.30 -2.89
N THR A 69 -3.40 3.34 -1.59
CA THR A 69 -2.44 3.84 -0.59
C THR A 69 -2.11 2.71 0.39
N ILE A 70 -0.83 2.50 0.63
CA ILE A 70 -0.30 1.50 1.54
C ILE A 70 0.45 2.20 2.65
N GLU A 71 0.13 1.85 3.90
CA GLU A 71 0.86 2.29 5.08
C GLU A 71 1.38 1.06 5.80
N PHE A 72 2.68 1.03 6.09
CA PHE A 72 3.30 0.02 6.95
C PHE A 72 4.01 0.69 8.12
N THR A 73 3.86 0.10 9.30
CA THR A 73 4.44 0.62 10.54
C THR A 73 5.28 -0.43 11.23
N GLY A 74 6.46 -0.01 11.66
CA GLY A 74 7.39 -0.75 12.47
C GLY A 74 7.94 -1.98 11.75
N LEU A 75 8.18 -1.94 10.44
CA LEU A 75 8.74 -3.07 9.72
C LEU A 75 10.19 -3.36 10.18
N PRO A 76 10.63 -4.64 10.22
CA PRO A 76 12.02 -4.95 10.50
C PRO A 76 12.91 -4.45 9.34
N HIS A 77 14.17 -4.10 9.63
CA HIS A 77 15.12 -3.56 8.65
C HIS A 77 15.16 -4.35 7.33
N VAL A 78 15.17 -5.70 7.39
CA VAL A 78 15.18 -6.56 6.19
C VAL A 78 13.99 -6.32 5.25
N ALA A 79 12.80 -6.04 5.80
CA ALA A 79 11.63 -5.72 5.00
C ALA A 79 11.78 -4.33 4.34
N GLY A 80 12.32 -3.35 5.07
CA GLY A 80 12.67 -2.04 4.51
C GLY A 80 13.68 -2.16 3.36
N VAL A 81 14.70 -3.03 3.48
CA VAL A 81 15.67 -3.27 2.41
C VAL A 81 15.04 -3.87 1.15
N VAL A 82 14.06 -4.76 1.31
CA VAL A 82 13.37 -5.35 0.15
C VAL A 82 12.49 -4.31 -0.54
N LEU A 83 11.80 -3.44 0.21
CA LEU A 83 11.00 -2.35 -0.35
C LEU A 83 11.87 -1.30 -1.06
N ASP A 84 13.02 -0.95 -0.49
CA ASP A 84 14.01 -0.06 -1.11
C ASP A 84 14.47 -0.55 -2.50
N ARG A 85 14.55 -1.87 -2.70
CA ARG A 85 14.93 -2.47 -4.00
C ARG A 85 13.87 -2.32 -5.09
N LEU A 86 12.60 -2.07 -4.73
CA LEU A 86 11.57 -1.74 -5.71
C LEU A 86 11.76 -0.33 -6.29
N LEU A 87 12.47 0.54 -5.58
CA LEU A 87 12.55 1.97 -5.85
C LEU A 87 14.00 2.45 -6.07
N PRO A 88 14.79 1.80 -6.94
CA PRO A 88 16.21 2.09 -7.05
C PRO A 88 16.46 3.53 -7.51
N GLY A 89 17.09 4.32 -6.64
CA GLY A 89 17.55 5.67 -6.96
C GLY A 89 16.47 6.76 -6.95
N LEU A 90 15.30 6.49 -6.37
CA LEU A 90 14.21 7.49 -6.29
C LEU A 90 14.42 8.50 -5.16
N PHE A 91 14.96 8.07 -4.02
CA PHE A 91 15.22 8.93 -2.88
C PHE A 91 16.56 9.68 -3.03
N GLU A 92 16.51 10.96 -3.42
CA GLU A 92 17.71 11.79 -3.64
C GLU A 92 18.60 11.92 -2.39
N ASP A 93 17.97 12.02 -1.22
CA ASP A 93 18.65 12.09 0.08
C ASP A 93 19.17 10.73 0.59
N ALA A 94 18.91 9.65 -0.16
CA ALA A 94 19.37 8.29 0.11
C ALA A 94 20.00 7.66 -1.14
N PRO A 95 21.12 8.20 -1.68
CA PRO A 95 21.70 7.76 -2.96
C PRO A 95 22.26 6.32 -2.93
N ARG A 96 22.37 5.71 -1.74
CA ARG A 96 22.77 4.31 -1.54
C ARG A 96 21.61 3.40 -1.11
N GLY A 97 20.38 3.92 -1.16
CA GLY A 97 19.16 3.25 -0.71
C GLY A 97 18.89 3.45 0.78
N ILE A 98 17.61 3.35 1.16
CA ILE A 98 17.11 3.48 2.54
C ILE A 98 17.84 2.51 3.49
N ALA A 99 18.19 1.32 3.00
CA ALA A 99 18.90 0.31 3.80
C ALA A 99 20.26 0.77 4.34
N GLN A 100 20.92 1.69 3.62
CA GLN A 100 22.26 2.22 3.93
C GLN A 100 22.20 3.65 4.48
N SER A 101 21.00 4.21 4.61
CA SER A 101 20.77 5.53 5.14
C SER A 101 20.66 5.51 6.67
N GLY A 102 20.90 6.66 7.30
CA GLY A 102 20.72 6.80 8.75
C GLY A 102 19.26 6.97 9.14
N PRO A 103 18.97 7.17 10.44
CA PRO A 103 17.64 7.54 10.89
C PRO A 103 17.18 8.85 10.25
N GLY A 104 15.94 8.90 9.79
CA GLY A 104 15.42 10.05 9.05
C GLY A 104 14.16 9.72 8.26
N GLU A 105 13.62 10.73 7.61
CA GLU A 105 12.49 10.63 6.70
C GLU A 105 13.00 10.88 5.28
N TYR A 106 12.55 10.03 4.35
CA TYR A 106 12.94 10.05 2.94
C TYR A 106 11.68 10.09 2.11
N TYR A 107 11.62 11.01 1.16
CA TYR A 107 10.44 11.26 0.36
C TYR A 107 10.77 11.26 -1.13
N TRP A 108 9.85 10.72 -1.93
CA TRP A 108 9.87 10.87 -3.37
C TRP A 108 8.45 11.12 -3.89
N TYR A 109 8.35 11.94 -4.95
CA TYR A 109 7.10 12.29 -5.61
C TYR A 109 7.27 12.13 -7.12
N ASP A 110 6.34 11.41 -7.75
CA ASP A 110 6.26 11.30 -9.20
C ASP A 110 5.28 12.34 -9.76
N GLU A 111 5.78 13.38 -10.39
CA GLU A 111 4.96 14.42 -11.02
C GLU A 111 4.04 13.87 -12.12
N ALA A 112 4.38 12.75 -12.76
CA ALA A 112 3.59 12.19 -13.85
C ALA A 112 2.36 11.40 -13.37
N THR A 113 2.49 10.68 -12.26
CA THR A 113 1.44 9.81 -11.72
C THR A 113 0.79 10.35 -10.45
N THR A 114 1.36 11.43 -9.88
CA THR A 114 1.07 11.97 -8.55
C THR A 114 1.24 10.96 -7.42
N ALA A 115 2.01 9.89 -7.65
CA ALA A 115 2.32 8.91 -6.63
C ALA A 115 3.38 9.47 -5.66
N GLU A 116 3.25 9.08 -4.41
CA GLU A 116 4.08 9.56 -3.31
C GLU A 116 4.67 8.36 -2.55
N TRP A 117 5.92 8.48 -2.16
CA TRP A 117 6.63 7.47 -1.40
C TRP A 117 7.33 8.12 -0.22
N THR A 118 7.05 7.63 0.98
CA THR A 118 7.70 8.06 2.21
C THR A 118 8.28 6.85 2.91
N ALA A 119 9.54 6.95 3.33
CA ALA A 119 10.18 5.98 4.20
C ALA A 119 10.73 6.68 5.43
N THR A 120 10.37 6.23 6.62
CA THR A 120 10.91 6.72 7.88
C THR A 120 11.72 5.63 8.53
N VAL A 121 13.00 5.91 8.81
CA VAL A 121 13.92 4.99 9.48
C VAL A 121 14.12 5.46 10.92
N ASP A 122 13.80 4.60 11.88
CA ASP A 122 14.04 4.90 13.29
C ASP A 122 15.51 4.64 13.71
N ARG A 123 15.83 4.92 14.97
CA ARG A 123 17.21 4.75 15.50
C ARG A 123 17.65 3.29 15.60
N ASP A 124 16.71 2.36 15.64
CA ASP A 124 16.96 0.92 15.72
C ASP A 124 16.96 0.26 14.32
N GLY A 125 16.78 1.07 13.26
CA GLY A 125 16.73 0.63 11.87
C GLY A 125 15.41 0.00 11.45
N ARG A 126 14.34 0.12 12.25
CA ARG A 126 13.00 -0.23 11.78
C ARG A 126 12.49 0.85 10.84
N THR A 127 11.58 0.46 9.97
CA THR A 127 11.09 1.36 8.93
C THR A 127 9.57 1.44 8.91
N ASP A 128 9.06 2.65 8.80
CA ASP A 128 7.69 2.93 8.36
C ASP A 128 7.72 3.29 6.89
N TRP A 129 6.69 2.86 6.14
CA TRP A 129 6.59 3.14 4.72
C TRP A 129 5.18 3.57 4.36
N GLU A 130 5.10 4.61 3.54
CA GLU A 130 3.88 5.04 2.89
C GLU A 130 4.09 5.01 1.37
N PHE A 131 3.17 4.36 0.65
CA PHE A 131 3.08 4.39 -0.80
C PHE A 131 1.69 4.93 -1.14
N ALA A 132 1.58 6.21 -1.46
CA ALA A 132 0.32 6.90 -1.67
C ALA A 132 0.01 7.09 -3.16
N TYR A 133 -1.28 6.93 -3.49
CA TYR A 133 -1.83 7.13 -4.83
C TYR A 133 -1.21 6.29 -5.95
N ILE A 134 -0.59 5.16 -5.61
CA ILE A 134 0.00 4.23 -6.60
C ILE A 134 -1.09 3.44 -7.33
N SER A 135 -0.74 2.84 -8.47
CA SER A 135 -1.68 1.96 -9.17
C SER A 135 -1.91 0.65 -8.37
N VAL A 136 -3.07 0.00 -8.54
CA VAL A 136 -3.31 -1.34 -7.94
C VAL A 136 -2.25 -2.37 -8.36
N PRO A 137 -1.78 -2.41 -9.64
CA PRO A 137 -0.64 -3.24 -10.01
C PRO A 137 0.65 -2.96 -9.23
N ASP A 138 1.01 -1.70 -9.01
CA ASP A 138 2.20 -1.36 -8.22
C ASP A 138 2.02 -1.76 -6.74
N ALA A 139 0.81 -1.56 -6.21
CA ALA A 139 0.45 -1.99 -4.86
C ALA A 139 0.59 -3.50 -4.69
N VAL A 140 0.21 -4.29 -5.70
CA VAL A 140 0.44 -5.73 -5.74
C VAL A 140 1.94 -6.06 -5.66
N MET A 141 2.80 -5.29 -6.33
CA MET A 141 4.26 -5.53 -6.30
C MET A 141 4.91 -5.16 -4.97
N VAL A 142 4.46 -4.07 -4.36
CA VAL A 142 4.86 -3.68 -3.00
C VAL A 142 4.47 -4.76 -2.00
N LEU A 143 3.23 -5.26 -2.09
CA LEU A 143 2.69 -6.28 -1.20
C LEU A 143 3.37 -7.65 -1.36
N ASP A 144 3.64 -8.07 -2.59
CA ASP A 144 4.39 -9.29 -2.88
C ASP A 144 5.82 -9.21 -2.32
N SER A 145 6.49 -8.08 -2.51
CA SER A 145 7.84 -7.84 -1.98
C SER A 145 7.87 -7.89 -0.45
N LEU A 146 6.88 -7.29 0.20
CA LEU A 146 6.72 -7.42 1.65
C LEU A 146 6.47 -8.87 2.05
N HIS A 147 5.60 -9.59 1.33
CA HIS A 147 5.28 -11.00 1.62
C HIS A 147 6.54 -11.87 1.62
N ILE A 148 7.42 -11.68 0.64
CA ILE A 148 8.70 -12.37 0.51
C ILE A 148 9.67 -11.99 1.64
N ALA A 149 9.67 -10.71 2.05
CA ALA A 149 10.61 -10.20 3.05
C ALA A 149 10.24 -10.55 4.49
N LEU A 150 8.95 -10.77 4.77
CA LEU A 150 8.50 -11.12 6.10
C LEU A 150 8.95 -12.54 6.45
N PRO A 151 9.58 -12.76 7.62
CA PRO A 151 9.97 -14.09 8.03
C PRO A 151 8.73 -15.00 8.10
N THR A 152 8.76 -16.10 7.36
CA THR A 152 7.80 -17.20 7.58
C THR A 152 7.93 -17.61 9.04
N ALA A 153 6.81 -17.66 9.78
CA ALA A 153 6.86 -18.17 11.15
C ALA A 153 7.53 -19.56 11.15
N PRO A 154 8.31 -19.91 12.18
CA PRO A 154 8.67 -21.32 12.40
C PRO A 154 7.42 -22.18 12.59
#